data_AF-A0A6B3KHS8-F1
#
_entry.id   AF-A0A6B3KHS8-F1
#
_cell.length_a   1.000
_cell.length_b   1.000
_cell.length_c   1.000
_cell.angle_alpha   90.00
_cell.angle_beta   90.00
_cell.angle_gamma   90.00
#
_symmetry.space_group_name_H-M   'P 1'
#
loop_
_entity.id
_entity.type
_entity.pdbx_description
1 polymer ?
#
loop_
_entity_poly.entity_id
_entity_poly.type
_entity_poly.pdbx_seq_one_letter_code
_entity_poly.pdbx_strand_id
1 'polypeptide(L)' 'MRVIIVDDHTLVRAGLSRLLQTFAGIDVVGEASNAQ' A
#
# COMPACT_ATOMS: atom_id res chain seq x y z
N MET A 1 11.59 5.56 2.57
CA MET A 1 11.37 4.63 1.44
C MET A 1 9.96 4.82 0.95
N ARG A 2 9.78 5.08 -0.36
CA ARG A 2 8.46 5.33 -0.95
C ARG A 2 7.99 4.05 -1.63
N VAL A 3 6.75 3.65 -1.38
CA VAL A 3 6.21 2.38 -1.87
C VAL A 3 4.82 2.57 -2.47
N ILE A 4 4.49 1.74 -3.44
CA ILE A 4 3.16 1.66 -4.05
C ILE A 4 2.64 0.25 -3.80
N ILE A 5 1.36 0.14 -3.43
CA ILE A 5 0.70 -1.14 -3.23
C ILE A 5 -0.11 -1.48 -4.48
N VAL A 6 0.14 -2.63 -5.09
CA VAL A 6 -0.62 -3.12 -6.25
C VAL A 6 -1.23 -4.47 -5.88
N ASP A 7 -2.56 -4.50 -5.75
CA ASP A 7 -3.33 -5.70 -5.39
C ASP A 7 -4.79 -5.50 -5.83
N ASP A 8 -5.43 -6.53 -6.37
CA ASP A 8 -6.81 -6.47 -6.86
C ASP A 8 -7.87 -6.50 -5.75
N HIS A 9 -7.49 -6.81 -4.51
CA HIS A 9 -8.37 -6.88 -3.36
C HIS A 9 -8.27 -5.63 -2.48
N THR A 10 -9.37 -4.89 -2.38
CA THR A 10 -9.47 -3.67 -1.56
C THR A 10 -9.12 -3.90 -0.08
N LEU A 11 -9.50 -5.06 0.48
CA LEU A 11 -9.27 -5.37 1.89
C LEU A 11 -7.77 -5.61 2.19
N VAL A 12 -7.04 -6.21 1.24
CA VAL A 12 -5.60 -6.44 1.33
C VAL A 12 -4.85 -5.11 1.28
N ARG A 13 -5.15 -4.23 0.31
CA ARG A 13 -4.51 -2.91 0.22
C ARG A 13 -4.73 -2.08 1.49
N ALA A 14 -5.96 -2.03 1.99
CA ALA A 14 -6.29 -1.29 3.19
C ALA A 14 -5.62 -1.85 4.46
N GLY A 15 -5.42 -3.18 4.52
CA GLY A 15 -4.69 -3.83 5.60
C GLY A 15 -3.20 -3.56 5.53
N LEU A 16 -2.61 -3.70 4.34
CA LEU A 16 -1.17 -3.48 4.12
C LEU A 16 -0.78 -2.01 4.32
N SER A 17 -1.60 -1.08 3.84
CA SER A 17 -1.40 0.36 4.04
C SER A 17 -1.38 0.72 5.53
N ARG A 18 -2.33 0.20 6.32
CA ARG A 18 -2.35 0.37 7.79
C ARG A 18 -1.14 -0.25 8.48
N LEU A 19 -0.73 -1.45 8.06
CA LEU A 19 0.46 -2.12 8.60
C LEU A 19 1.71 -1.28 8.33
N LEU A 20 1.90 -0.81 7.10
CA LEU A 20 3.06 -0.03 6.69
C LEU A 20 3.15 1.33 7.39
N GLN A 21 2.02 1.93 7.75
CA GLN A 21 1.97 3.15 8.57
C GLN A 21 2.57 2.98 9.97
N THR A 22 2.71 1.74 10.48
CA THR A 22 3.36 1.48 11.78
C THR A 22 4.88 1.51 11.71
N PHE A 23 5.47 1.48 10.52
CA PHE A 23 6.92 1.49 10.32
C PHE A 23 7.43 2.91 10.06
N ALA A 24 8.44 3.33 10.83
CA ALA A 24 9.09 4.61 10.59
C ALA A 24 9.83 4.62 9.24
N GLY A 25 9.64 5.69 8.47
CA GLY A 25 10.35 5.90 7.21
C GLY A 25 9.77 5.16 6.00
N ILE A 26 8.59 4.55 6.12
CA ILE A 26 7.82 4.06 4.97
C ILE A 26 6.73 5.07 4.62
N ASP A 27 6.63 5.42 3.34
CA ASP A 27 5.61 6.32 2.81
C ASP A 27 4.88 5.61 1.66
N VAL A 28 3.58 5.32 1.87
CA VAL A 28 2.71 4.72 0.85
C VAL A 28 2.22 5.84 -0.04
N VAL A 29 2.81 5.96 -1.22
CA VAL A 29 2.55 7.08 -2.15
C VAL A 29 1.46 6.80 -3.17
N GLY A 30 0.91 5.59 -3.16
CA GLY A 30 -0.18 5.20 -4.05
C GLY A 30 -0.65 3.77 -3.85
N GLU A 31 -1.87 3.51 -4.32
CA GLU A 31 -2.49 2.20 -4.41
C GLU A 31 -3.04 1.99 -5.82
N ALA A 32 -2.89 0.79 -6.36
CA ALA A 32 -3.47 0.41 -7.64
C ALA A 32 -4.15 -0.97 -7.53
N SER A 33 -5.25 -1.14 -8.27
CA SER A 33 -5.97 -2.42 -8.37
C SER A 33 -5.54 -3.25 -9.57
N ASN A 34 -4.73 -2.70 -10.46
CA ASN A 34 -4.22 -3.34 -11.67
C ASN A 34 -2.95 -2.62 -12.16
N ALA A 35 -2.26 -3.22 -13.12
CA ALA A 35 -1.04 -2.68 -13.74
C ALA A 35 -1.33 -2.10 -15.14
N GLN A 36 -2.30 -1.19 -15.24
CA GLN A 36 -2.56 -0.44 -16.48
C GLN A 36 -1.58 0.72 -16.68
#